data_AF-A0A1Z8KR30-F1
#
_entry.id   AF-A0A1Z8KR30-F1
#
_cell.length_a   1.000
_cell.length_b   1.000
_cell.length_c   1.000
_cell.angle_alpha   90.00
_cell.angle_beta   90.00
_cell.angle_gamma   90.00
#
_symmetry.space_group_name_H-M   'P 1'
#
loop_
_entity.id
_entity.type
_entity.pdbx_description
1 polymer ?
#
loop_
_entity_poly.entity_id
_entity_poly.type
_entity_poly.pdbx_seq_one_letter_code
_entity_poly.pdbx_strand_id
1 'polypeptide(L)'
;MDNGMSMTRLTAVRRHQAQSAALKPLALALGVVMMAIAPGTALSQPASVPAPARWVPAPDAKFDLQFATPMQLQRQVDFMVLDLADALPDEITTVKNNGAAAVCYFNGGSIDVEDEDFDSVAPLVIGRKLETEPTARWLDLRNIDEIAPMIRGRLDRCRDKGFDAALIGNLENYLFRSGFPIGERQQIAFNRFIADEAHKRGLSIGLWNSRSQIAPLADSYDFILVSGCFEDGWCNETGAFIEMGKPAFVVEFAESSRGDVEFCSANQTFGTMGIIKRRILDGWLRLCPPPDIN
;
A
#
# COMPACT_ATOMS: atom_id res chain seq x y z
N MET A 1 8.97 16.83 17.54
CA MET A 1 7.76 16.57 16.74
C MET A 1 8.10 15.36 15.90
N ASP A 2 7.77 14.20 16.43
CA ASP A 2 8.26 12.89 15.99
C ASP A 2 7.37 12.39 14.84
N ASN A 3 7.43 13.08 13.71
CA ASN A 3 6.41 13.05 12.63
C ASN A 3 6.57 11.90 11.64
N GLY A 4 6.95 10.70 12.08
CA GLY A 4 7.05 9.55 11.20
C GLY A 4 7.97 8.49 11.77
N MET A 5 7.44 7.68 12.69
CA MET A 5 8.11 6.47 13.11
C MET A 5 8.24 5.54 11.89
N SER A 6 9.43 5.53 11.29
CA SER A 6 9.79 4.46 10.36
C SER A 6 9.76 3.16 11.15
N MET A 7 8.99 2.22 10.63
CA MET A 7 8.97 0.85 11.08
C MET A 7 10.29 0.24 10.64
N THR A 8 11.31 0.30 11.49
CA THR A 8 12.57 -0.40 11.25
C THR A 8 12.24 -1.86 10.95
N ARG A 9 12.43 -2.30 9.69
CA ARG A 9 12.28 -3.70 9.31
C ARG A 9 13.21 -4.53 10.20
N LEU A 10 12.64 -5.26 11.16
CA LEU A 10 13.32 -6.39 11.79
C LEU A 10 13.20 -7.57 10.83
N THR A 11 13.83 -7.47 9.66
CA THR A 11 13.86 -8.54 8.67
C THR A 11 14.80 -9.64 9.17
N ALA A 12 14.22 -10.74 9.65
CA ALA A 12 14.92 -12.01 9.62
C ALA A 12 15.04 -12.42 8.14
N VAL A 13 16.22 -12.20 7.54
CA VAL A 13 16.52 -12.52 6.14
C VAL A 13 16.12 -13.97 5.83
N ARG A 14 14.98 -14.19 5.16
CA ARG A 14 14.64 -15.46 4.54
C ARG A 14 15.35 -15.53 3.19
N ARG A 15 16.50 -16.21 3.14
CA ARG A 15 17.14 -16.56 1.85
C ARG A 15 16.27 -17.60 1.14
N HIS A 16 15.55 -17.20 0.10
CA HIS A 16 14.89 -18.14 -0.82
C HIS A 16 15.76 -18.39 -2.06
N GLN A 17 16.16 -19.66 -2.23
CA GLN A 17 16.71 -20.17 -3.49
C GLN A 17 15.56 -20.35 -4.48
N ALA A 18 15.52 -19.55 -5.54
CA ALA A 18 14.62 -19.77 -6.66
C ALA A 18 15.14 -20.95 -7.50
N GLN A 19 14.33 -22.01 -7.65
CA GLN A 19 14.57 -23.05 -8.65
C GLN A 19 13.98 -22.60 -9.98
N SER A 20 14.86 -22.36 -10.96
CA SER A 20 14.49 -21.99 -12.32
C SER A 20 13.94 -23.20 -13.09
N ALA A 21 12.66 -23.17 -13.46
CA ALA A 21 12.06 -24.10 -14.42
C ALA A 21 12.22 -23.56 -15.85
N ALA A 22 12.85 -24.34 -16.73
CA ALA A 22 13.10 -23.99 -18.12
C ALA A 22 11.82 -24.14 -18.98
N LEU A 23 11.49 -23.11 -19.76
CA LEU A 23 10.44 -23.14 -20.79
C LEU A 23 10.96 -23.82 -22.06
N LYS A 24 10.16 -24.75 -22.62
CA LYS A 24 10.41 -25.37 -23.94
C LYS A 24 9.82 -24.51 -25.07
N PRO A 25 10.45 -24.47 -26.27
CA PRO A 25 9.95 -23.68 -27.38
C PRO A 25 8.81 -24.39 -28.12
N LEU A 26 7.76 -23.65 -28.49
CA LEU A 26 6.67 -24.13 -29.33
C LEU A 26 6.92 -23.72 -30.80
N ALA A 27 6.82 -24.69 -31.72
CA ALA A 27 7.06 -24.50 -33.14
C ALA A 27 5.95 -23.69 -33.83
N LEU A 28 6.34 -22.78 -34.72
CA LEU A 28 5.46 -21.93 -35.52
C LEU A 28 5.07 -22.64 -36.83
N ALA A 29 3.77 -22.87 -37.05
CA ALA A 29 3.26 -23.34 -38.34
C ALA A 29 2.80 -22.14 -39.18
N LEU A 30 3.43 -21.92 -40.33
CA LEU A 30 3.00 -20.92 -41.32
C LEU A 30 1.80 -21.46 -42.11
N GLY A 31 0.62 -20.89 -41.87
CA GLY A 31 -0.56 -21.03 -42.73
C GLY A 31 -0.76 -19.77 -43.56
N VAL A 32 -0.72 -19.90 -44.89
CA VAL A 32 -1.04 -18.81 -45.82
C VAL A 32 -2.56 -18.67 -45.90
N VAL A 33 -3.09 -17.51 -45.53
CA VAL A 33 -4.52 -17.16 -45.67
C VAL A 33 -4.68 -16.22 -46.86
N MET A 34 -5.46 -16.62 -47.87
CA MET A 34 -5.88 -15.75 -48.96
C MET A 34 -6.95 -14.76 -48.47
N MET A 35 -6.70 -13.46 -48.68
CA MET A 35 -7.61 -12.39 -48.29
C MET A 35 -8.57 -12.06 -49.44
N ALA A 36 -9.85 -12.38 -49.27
CA ALA A 36 -10.91 -11.88 -50.14
C ALA A 36 -11.37 -10.49 -49.65
N ILE A 37 -11.30 -9.49 -50.53
CA ILE A 37 -11.70 -8.11 -50.23
C ILE A 37 -13.22 -8.00 -50.42
N ALA A 38 -13.97 -7.88 -49.31
CA ALA A 38 -15.38 -7.51 -49.31
C ALA A 38 -15.54 -6.00 -49.06
N PRO A 39 -16.57 -5.32 -49.59
CA PRO A 39 -16.73 -3.88 -49.46
C PRO A 39 -17.28 -3.49 -48.08
N GLY A 40 -16.54 -2.60 -47.40
CA GLY A 40 -17.05 -1.51 -46.54
C GLY A 40 -18.18 -1.81 -45.55
N THR A 41 -17.93 -2.62 -44.53
CA THR A 41 -18.72 -2.58 -43.29
C THR A 41 -18.11 -1.54 -42.35
N ALA A 42 -18.89 -0.54 -41.95
CA ALA A 42 -18.51 0.41 -40.91
C ALA A 42 -18.09 -0.36 -39.64
N LEU A 43 -16.87 -0.10 -39.16
CA LEU A 43 -16.34 -0.69 -37.95
C LEU A 43 -17.14 -0.15 -36.75
N SER A 44 -18.09 -0.93 -36.26
CA SER A 44 -18.67 -0.71 -34.94
C SER A 44 -17.55 -0.84 -33.91
N GLN A 45 -17.24 0.27 -33.24
CA GLN A 45 -16.29 0.32 -32.15
C GLN A 45 -16.75 -0.67 -31.06
N PRO A 46 -15.90 -1.61 -30.61
CA PRO A 46 -16.29 -2.52 -29.54
C PRO A 46 -16.65 -1.68 -28.30
N ALA A 47 -17.82 -1.94 -27.74
CA ALA A 47 -18.23 -1.34 -26.47
C ALA A 47 -17.13 -1.61 -25.43
N SER A 48 -16.66 -0.56 -24.77
CA SER A 48 -15.69 -0.69 -23.67
C SER A 48 -16.30 -1.59 -22.59
N VAL A 49 -15.75 -2.80 -22.41
CA VAL A 49 -16.08 -3.65 -21.28
C VAL A 49 -15.76 -2.83 -20.02
N PRO A 50 -16.71 -2.62 -19.10
CA PRO A 50 -16.41 -1.98 -17.83
C PRO A 50 -15.28 -2.76 -17.17
N ALA A 51 -14.21 -2.08 -16.78
CA ALA A 51 -13.18 -2.72 -15.98
C ALA A 51 -13.86 -3.35 -14.75
N PRO A 52 -13.46 -4.57 -14.34
CA PRO A 52 -14.00 -5.17 -13.14
C PRO A 52 -13.87 -4.17 -11.99
N ALA A 53 -14.92 -4.05 -11.17
CA ALA A 53 -14.92 -3.13 -10.06
C ALA A 53 -13.75 -3.48 -9.12
N ARG A 54 -12.89 -2.50 -8.84
CA ARG A 54 -11.80 -2.65 -7.86
C ARG A 54 -12.38 -2.90 -6.46
N TRP A 55 -11.75 -3.77 -5.69
CA TRP A 55 -12.18 -4.07 -4.32
C TRP A 55 -11.90 -2.87 -3.41
N VAL A 56 -12.91 -2.36 -2.70
CA VAL A 56 -12.75 -1.28 -1.70
C VAL A 56 -13.22 -1.82 -0.35
N PRO A 57 -12.47 -1.63 0.75
CA PRO A 57 -12.91 -2.12 2.06
C PRO A 57 -14.17 -1.38 2.54
N ALA A 58 -15.00 -2.06 3.32
CA ALA A 58 -16.11 -1.42 4.01
C ALA A 58 -15.60 -0.53 5.17
N PRO A 59 -16.34 0.52 5.58
CA PRO A 59 -15.98 1.36 6.75
C PRO A 59 -15.75 0.59 8.05
N ASP A 60 -16.42 -0.54 8.24
CA ASP A 60 -16.33 -1.40 9.42
C ASP A 60 -15.47 -2.66 9.19
N ALA A 61 -14.74 -2.74 8.06
CA ALA A 61 -13.90 -3.88 7.71
C ALA A 61 -12.80 -4.11 8.76
N LYS A 62 -12.84 -5.27 9.41
CA LYS A 62 -11.81 -5.71 10.36
C LYS A 62 -10.52 -5.97 9.59
N PHE A 63 -9.39 -5.59 10.17
CA PHE A 63 -8.11 -5.73 9.50
C PHE A 63 -6.98 -6.16 10.42
N ASP A 64 -5.88 -6.60 9.80
CA ASP A 64 -4.61 -6.82 10.46
C ASP A 64 -3.45 -6.34 9.56
N LEU A 65 -2.35 -5.98 10.19
CA LEU A 65 -1.13 -5.47 9.57
C LEU A 65 0.04 -6.31 10.11
N GLN A 66 0.72 -7.06 9.25
CA GLN A 66 1.79 -7.96 9.69
C GLN A 66 3.01 -7.91 8.76
N PHE A 67 4.13 -7.45 9.30
CA PHE A 67 5.43 -7.33 8.62
C PHE A 67 6.53 -8.16 9.29
N ALA A 68 6.20 -8.91 10.34
CA ALA A 68 7.16 -9.79 11.03
C ALA A 68 6.60 -11.19 11.25
N THR A 69 7.49 -12.18 11.14
CA THR A 69 7.17 -13.59 11.36
C THR A 69 7.19 -13.97 12.86
N PRO A 70 6.41 -14.96 13.30
CA PRO A 70 5.44 -15.73 12.51
C PRO A 70 4.15 -14.94 12.24
N MET A 71 3.72 -14.95 10.97
CA MET A 71 2.47 -14.32 10.55
C MET A 71 1.26 -15.23 10.82
N GLN A 72 0.11 -14.64 11.14
CA GLN A 72 -1.18 -15.29 11.38
C GLN A 72 -2.10 -15.10 10.18
N LEU A 73 -1.81 -15.78 9.06
CA LEU A 73 -2.43 -15.54 7.74
C LEU A 73 -3.86 -16.08 7.60
N GLN A 74 -4.30 -16.96 8.50
CA GLN A 74 -5.67 -17.50 8.54
C GLN A 74 -6.57 -16.77 9.53
N ARG A 75 -6.17 -15.57 9.97
CA ARG A 75 -6.98 -14.76 10.88
C ARG A 75 -8.29 -14.36 10.22
N GLN A 76 -9.39 -14.46 10.97
CA GLN A 76 -10.71 -14.00 10.56
C GLN A 76 -10.79 -12.46 10.61
N VAL A 77 -10.38 -11.82 9.52
CA VAL A 77 -10.46 -10.37 9.25
C VAL A 77 -10.87 -10.18 7.79
N ASP A 78 -11.36 -9.00 7.44
CA ASP A 78 -11.82 -8.68 6.08
C ASP A 78 -10.65 -8.34 5.13
N PHE A 79 -9.55 -7.80 5.66
CA PHE A 79 -8.30 -7.67 4.90
C PHE A 79 -7.04 -7.77 5.76
N MET A 80 -5.93 -8.14 5.11
CA MET A 80 -4.60 -8.16 5.71
C MET A 80 -3.62 -7.32 4.90
N VAL A 81 -2.88 -6.45 5.58
CA VAL A 81 -1.79 -5.68 4.99
C VAL A 81 -0.47 -6.44 5.19
N LEU A 82 0.21 -6.72 4.08
CA LEU A 82 1.48 -7.47 4.04
C LEU A 82 2.52 -6.70 3.23
N ASP A 83 3.80 -6.82 3.61
CA ASP A 83 4.90 -6.17 2.91
C ASP A 83 5.16 -6.82 1.55
N LEU A 84 5.28 -6.01 0.49
CA LEU A 84 5.55 -6.48 -0.88
C LEU A 84 6.82 -7.32 -0.99
N ALA A 85 7.87 -6.96 -0.25
CA ALA A 85 9.17 -7.64 -0.32
C ALA A 85 9.09 -9.02 0.35
N ASP A 86 8.41 -9.12 1.49
CA ASP A 86 8.44 -10.33 2.32
C ASP A 86 7.32 -11.33 1.99
N ALA A 87 6.14 -10.86 1.56
CA ALA A 87 4.99 -11.72 1.32
C ALA A 87 5.18 -12.63 0.10
N LEU A 88 5.06 -13.94 0.31
CA LEU A 88 5.11 -14.95 -0.75
C LEU A 88 3.74 -15.11 -1.44
N PRO A 89 3.69 -15.50 -2.73
CA PRO A 89 2.42 -15.77 -3.43
C PRO A 89 1.51 -16.79 -2.73
N ASP A 90 2.08 -17.83 -2.11
CA ASP A 90 1.31 -18.84 -1.36
C ASP A 90 0.72 -18.28 -0.05
N GLU A 91 1.41 -17.33 0.58
CA GLU A 91 0.94 -16.63 1.79
C GLU A 91 -0.25 -15.72 1.44
N ILE A 92 -0.16 -14.99 0.32
CA ILE A 92 -1.26 -14.17 -0.21
C ILE A 92 -2.46 -15.06 -0.59
N THR A 93 -2.20 -16.19 -1.25
CA THR A 93 -3.24 -17.19 -1.56
C THR A 93 -3.89 -17.73 -0.29
N THR A 94 -3.12 -17.95 0.78
CA THR A 94 -3.65 -18.38 2.09
C THR A 94 -4.61 -17.35 2.68
N VAL A 95 -4.24 -16.06 2.65
CA VAL A 95 -5.12 -14.96 3.10
C VAL A 95 -6.43 -14.95 2.30
N LYS A 96 -6.34 -15.03 0.98
CA LYS A 96 -7.51 -14.97 0.08
C LYS A 96 -8.42 -16.18 0.21
N ASN A 97 -7.86 -17.38 0.37
CA ASN A 97 -8.64 -18.60 0.62
C ASN A 97 -9.35 -18.57 1.98
N ASN A 98 -8.90 -17.74 2.91
CA ASN A 98 -9.57 -17.49 4.19
C ASN A 98 -10.66 -16.41 4.11
N GLY A 99 -10.94 -15.87 2.92
CA GLY A 99 -11.98 -14.87 2.69
C GLY A 99 -11.56 -13.41 2.90
N ALA A 100 -10.29 -13.16 3.24
CA ALA A 100 -9.74 -11.82 3.40
C ALA A 100 -9.18 -11.29 2.07
N ALA A 101 -9.30 -9.98 1.84
CA ALA A 101 -8.53 -9.30 0.81
C ALA A 101 -7.06 -9.12 1.25
N ALA A 102 -6.14 -9.09 0.28
CA ALA A 102 -4.73 -8.82 0.54
C ALA A 102 -4.35 -7.41 0.10
N VAL A 103 -3.72 -6.63 0.99
CA VAL A 103 -3.25 -5.26 0.74
C VAL A 103 -1.72 -5.23 0.72
N CYS A 104 -1.15 -4.77 -0.39
CA CYS A 104 0.28 -4.72 -0.67
C CYS A 104 0.90 -3.44 -0.10
N TYR A 105 1.73 -3.55 0.94
CA TYR A 105 2.48 -2.43 1.47
C TYR A 105 3.84 -2.27 0.79
N PHE A 106 4.18 -1.03 0.44
CA PHE A 106 5.57 -0.62 0.17
C PHE A 106 5.76 0.89 0.37
N ASN A 107 7.02 1.32 0.51
CA ASN A 107 7.36 2.73 0.59
C ASN A 107 7.40 3.38 -0.80
N GLY A 108 6.65 4.48 -0.99
CA GLY A 108 6.61 5.20 -2.27
C GLY A 108 7.63 6.33 -2.36
N GLY A 109 7.87 7.05 -1.25
CA GLY A 109 8.79 8.20 -1.23
C GLY A 109 10.17 7.90 -0.65
N SER A 110 10.46 6.66 -0.28
CA SER A 110 11.80 6.23 0.09
C SER A 110 12.17 4.92 -0.59
N ILE A 111 13.47 4.66 -0.64
CA ILE A 111 14.03 3.40 -1.12
C ILE A 111 15.09 2.89 -0.16
N ASP A 112 15.06 1.60 0.16
CA ASP A 112 16.10 0.94 0.93
C ASP A 112 17.21 0.43 0.00
N VAL A 113 18.48 0.51 0.45
CA VAL A 113 19.61 -0.07 -0.28
C VAL A 113 19.52 -1.59 -0.43
N GLU A 114 18.67 -2.25 0.37
CA GLU A 114 18.38 -3.67 0.31
C GLU A 114 17.17 -4.00 -0.60
N ASP A 115 16.42 -2.99 -1.07
CA ASP A 115 15.29 -3.23 -1.99
C ASP A 115 15.80 -3.78 -3.33
N GLU A 116 15.08 -4.77 -3.88
CA GLU A 116 15.48 -5.45 -5.14
C GLU A 116 15.54 -4.51 -6.36
N ASP A 117 14.88 -3.36 -6.28
CA ASP A 117 14.81 -2.35 -7.34
C ASP A 117 15.74 -1.15 -7.09
N PHE A 118 16.57 -1.17 -6.04
CA PHE A 118 17.49 -0.08 -5.70
C PHE A 118 18.40 0.33 -6.87
N ASP A 119 19.06 -0.65 -7.48
CA ASP A 119 20.01 -0.40 -8.59
C ASP A 119 19.33 0.09 -9.88
N SER A 120 17.99 0.00 -9.97
CA SER A 120 17.23 0.49 -11.12
C SER A 120 16.86 1.96 -11.01
N VAL A 121 16.99 2.56 -9.82
CA VAL A 121 16.62 3.96 -9.58
C VAL A 121 17.77 4.89 -9.97
N ALA A 122 17.43 5.96 -10.71
CA ALA A 122 18.40 6.95 -11.12
C ALA A 122 19.10 7.57 -9.89
N PRO A 123 20.45 7.56 -9.80
CA PRO A 123 21.16 8.09 -8.65
C PRO A 123 20.84 9.56 -8.33
N LEU A 124 20.41 10.34 -9.33
CA LEU A 124 20.07 11.75 -9.19
C LEU A 124 18.83 11.99 -8.30
N VAL A 125 17.94 11.02 -8.17
CA VAL A 125 16.73 11.12 -7.33
C VAL A 125 16.92 10.53 -5.93
N ILE A 126 18.08 9.98 -5.61
CA ILE A 126 18.37 9.38 -4.31
C ILE A 126 18.95 10.45 -3.37
N GLY A 127 18.24 10.70 -2.27
CA GLY A 127 18.54 11.76 -1.33
C GLY A 127 19.23 11.31 -0.06
N ARG A 128 18.93 12.01 1.02
CA ARG A 128 19.48 11.76 2.36
C ARG A 128 18.89 10.51 3.00
N LYS A 129 19.63 9.98 3.97
CA LYS A 129 19.17 8.90 4.85
C LYS A 129 17.92 9.30 5.61
N LEU A 130 17.03 8.35 5.83
CA LEU A 130 15.97 8.50 6.82
C LEU A 130 16.63 8.46 8.21
N GLU A 131 16.17 9.32 9.13
CA GLU A 131 16.75 9.40 10.47
C GLU A 131 16.45 8.15 11.29
N THR A 132 15.28 7.55 11.05
CA THR A 132 14.75 6.37 11.73
C THR A 132 15.13 5.04 11.06
N GLU A 133 15.71 5.10 9.85
CA GLU A 133 16.08 3.92 9.06
C GLU A 133 17.36 4.20 8.24
N PRO A 134 18.54 3.84 8.76
CA PRO A 134 19.82 4.26 8.19
C PRO A 134 20.15 3.71 6.79
N THR A 135 19.49 2.62 6.39
CA THR A 135 19.60 1.96 5.08
C THR A 135 18.70 2.62 4.04
N ALA A 136 17.56 3.16 4.45
CA ALA A 136 16.64 3.89 3.58
C ALA A 136 17.15 5.28 3.17
N ARG A 137 16.69 5.75 2.01
CA ARG A 137 16.97 7.08 1.44
C ARG A 137 15.66 7.73 0.98
N TRP A 138 15.52 9.03 1.21
CA TRP A 138 14.43 9.82 0.65
C TRP A 138 14.59 9.96 -0.87
N LEU A 139 13.48 9.99 -1.61
CA LEU A 139 13.46 10.20 -3.05
C LEU A 139 13.10 11.65 -3.43
N ASP A 140 13.62 12.14 -4.57
CA ASP A 140 13.26 13.44 -5.15
C ASP A 140 11.94 13.40 -5.91
N LEU A 141 10.84 13.60 -5.19
CA LEU A 141 9.48 13.48 -5.73
C LEU A 141 9.10 14.57 -6.76
N ARG A 142 10.00 15.50 -7.06
CA ARG A 142 9.82 16.49 -8.13
C ARG A 142 10.08 15.90 -9.51
N ASN A 143 10.90 14.84 -9.59
CA ASN A 143 11.27 14.17 -10.83
C ASN A 143 10.47 12.87 -10.97
N ILE A 144 9.15 13.01 -11.11
CA ILE A 144 8.22 11.86 -11.17
C ILE A 144 8.63 10.89 -12.28
N ASP A 145 9.07 11.37 -13.44
CA ASP A 145 9.44 10.51 -14.57
C ASP A 145 10.60 9.54 -14.27
N GLU A 146 11.53 9.94 -13.40
CA GLU A 146 12.67 9.10 -12.98
C GLU A 146 12.27 8.06 -11.93
N ILE A 147 11.23 8.35 -11.13
CA ILE A 147 10.72 7.48 -10.05
C ILE A 147 9.59 6.58 -10.56
N ALA A 148 8.86 7.01 -11.59
CA ALA A 148 7.70 6.33 -12.13
C ALA A 148 7.96 4.87 -12.51
N PRO A 149 9.11 4.49 -13.14
CA PRO A 149 9.39 3.09 -13.43
C PRO A 149 9.44 2.20 -12.18
N MET A 150 10.04 2.69 -11.08
CA MET A 150 10.10 1.96 -9.79
C MET A 150 8.69 1.78 -9.22
N ILE A 151 7.90 2.85 -9.13
CA ILE A 151 6.53 2.80 -8.60
C ILE A 151 5.66 1.85 -9.43
N ARG A 152 5.73 1.96 -10.76
CA ARG A 152 5.00 1.08 -11.68
C ARG A 152 5.39 -0.38 -11.48
N GLY A 153 6.69 -0.67 -11.40
CA GLY A 153 7.20 -2.01 -11.15
C GLY A 153 6.72 -2.58 -9.81
N ARG A 154 6.73 -1.80 -8.74
CA ARG A 154 6.19 -2.22 -7.42
C ARG A 154 4.69 -2.54 -7.50
N LEU A 155 3.89 -1.69 -8.15
CA LEU A 155 2.45 -1.92 -8.34
C LEU A 155 2.17 -3.11 -9.26
N ASP A 156 2.97 -3.32 -10.30
CA ASP A 156 2.89 -4.50 -11.17
C ASP A 156 3.17 -5.78 -10.35
N ARG A 157 4.18 -5.77 -9.48
CA ARG A 157 4.43 -6.90 -8.57
C ARG A 157 3.29 -7.12 -7.57
N CYS A 158 2.67 -6.06 -7.03
CA CYS A 158 1.49 -6.21 -6.18
C CYS A 158 0.35 -6.92 -6.95
N ARG A 159 0.02 -6.47 -8.17
CA ARG A 159 -0.99 -7.12 -9.02
C ARG A 159 -0.62 -8.57 -9.30
N ASP A 160 0.61 -8.83 -9.74
CA ASP A 160 1.05 -10.14 -10.21
C ASP A 160 1.15 -11.17 -9.07
N LYS A 161 1.43 -10.73 -7.84
CA LYS A 161 1.35 -11.56 -6.63
C LYS A 161 -0.08 -11.82 -6.16
N GLY A 162 -1.08 -11.14 -6.73
CA GLY A 162 -2.50 -11.36 -6.45
C GLY A 162 -3.10 -10.49 -5.34
N PHE A 163 -2.45 -9.38 -4.97
CA PHE A 163 -3.02 -8.40 -4.05
C PHE A 163 -4.24 -7.69 -4.64
N ASP A 164 -5.16 -7.26 -3.79
CA ASP A 164 -6.41 -6.59 -4.15
C ASP A 164 -6.29 -5.05 -4.04
N ALA A 165 -5.36 -4.57 -3.21
CA ALA A 165 -5.06 -3.15 -3.04
C ALA A 165 -3.58 -2.90 -2.74
N ALA A 166 -3.16 -1.64 -2.80
CA ALA A 166 -1.87 -1.16 -2.33
C ALA A 166 -2.04 -0.19 -1.16
N LEU A 167 -1.08 -0.16 -0.23
CA LEU A 167 -1.00 0.83 0.85
C LEU A 167 0.39 1.44 0.82
N ILE A 168 0.49 2.75 0.58
CA ILE A 168 1.77 3.37 0.27
C ILE A 168 2.27 4.22 1.43
N GLY A 169 3.46 3.89 1.94
CA GLY A 169 4.15 4.60 3.01
C GLY A 169 5.15 5.65 2.51
N ASN A 170 5.68 6.46 3.45
CA ASN A 170 6.66 7.51 3.20
C ASN A 170 6.19 8.49 2.10
N LEU A 171 5.04 9.13 2.30
CA LEU A 171 4.41 10.02 1.32
C LEU A 171 4.32 11.48 1.80
N GLU A 172 5.19 11.86 2.73
CA GLU A 172 5.28 13.20 3.32
C GLU A 172 6.72 13.78 3.32
N ASN A 173 7.54 13.41 2.33
CA ASN A 173 8.95 13.81 2.18
C ASN A 173 9.21 15.31 2.32
N TYR A 174 8.25 16.16 1.90
CA TYR A 174 8.35 17.62 2.00
C TYR A 174 8.48 18.14 3.44
N LEU A 175 8.09 17.34 4.44
CA LEU A 175 8.25 17.66 5.87
C LEU A 175 9.63 17.29 6.41
N PHE A 176 10.42 16.54 5.65
CA PHE A 176 11.68 15.97 6.10
C PHE A 176 12.90 16.58 5.41
N ARG A 177 14.08 16.34 6.00
CA ARG A 177 15.37 16.72 5.42
C ARG A 177 15.77 15.73 4.32
N SER A 178 14.96 15.61 3.27
CA SER A 178 15.17 14.71 2.13
C SER A 178 16.46 14.96 1.36
N GLY A 179 17.00 16.19 1.44
CA GLY A 179 18.10 16.65 0.58
C GLY A 179 17.63 17.35 -0.69
N PHE A 180 16.31 17.42 -0.91
CA PHE A 180 15.68 18.08 -2.05
C PHE A 180 14.69 19.15 -1.59
N PRO A 181 14.54 20.28 -2.31
CA PRO A 181 13.56 21.31 -1.99
C PRO A 181 12.17 20.90 -2.50
N ILE A 182 11.60 19.85 -1.89
CA ILE A 182 10.25 19.36 -2.21
C ILE A 182 9.23 20.29 -1.54
N GLY A 183 8.34 20.88 -2.34
CA GLY A 183 7.19 21.61 -1.82
C GLY A 183 5.96 20.72 -1.72
N GLU A 184 4.99 21.15 -0.92
CA GLU A 184 3.73 20.44 -0.70
C GLU A 184 2.99 20.12 -2.01
N ARG A 185 2.96 21.06 -2.98
CA ARG A 185 2.32 20.82 -4.28
C ARG A 185 2.99 19.70 -5.07
N GLN A 186 4.32 19.62 -5.04
CA GLN A 186 5.02 18.51 -5.71
C GLN A 186 4.75 17.18 -5.01
N GLN A 187 4.69 17.17 -3.67
CA GLN A 187 4.30 15.98 -2.92
C GLN A 187 2.88 15.51 -3.28
N ILE A 188 1.89 16.41 -3.29
CA ILE A 188 0.51 16.08 -3.67
C ILE A 188 0.45 15.53 -5.11
N ALA A 189 1.18 16.14 -6.05
CA ALA A 189 1.23 15.66 -7.43
C ALA A 189 1.79 14.23 -7.54
N PHE A 190 2.84 13.91 -6.78
CA PHE A 190 3.40 12.56 -6.72
C PHE A 190 2.43 11.56 -6.08
N ASN A 191 1.80 11.90 -4.95
CA ASN A 191 0.84 11.03 -4.27
C ASN A 191 -0.36 10.72 -5.19
N ARG A 192 -0.88 11.72 -5.93
CA ARG A 192 -1.93 11.51 -6.94
C ARG A 192 -1.48 10.63 -8.09
N PHE A 193 -0.26 10.82 -8.59
CA PHE A 193 0.33 9.98 -9.62
C PHE A 193 0.35 8.49 -9.19
N ILE A 194 0.74 8.19 -7.95
CA ILE A 194 0.75 6.79 -7.47
C ILE A 194 -0.67 6.22 -7.43
N ALA A 195 -1.65 7.00 -6.97
CA ALA A 195 -3.05 6.57 -6.96
C ALA A 195 -3.57 6.23 -8.36
N ASP A 196 -3.31 7.10 -9.34
CA ASP A 196 -3.66 6.86 -10.74
C ASP A 196 -3.00 5.59 -11.29
N GLU A 197 -1.73 5.34 -10.97
CA GLU A 197 -1.00 4.15 -11.43
C GLU A 197 -1.50 2.85 -10.76
N ALA A 198 -1.98 2.91 -9.52
CA ALA A 198 -2.62 1.78 -8.85
C ALA A 198 -3.98 1.46 -9.50
N HIS A 199 -4.81 2.48 -9.74
CA HIS A 199 -6.10 2.32 -10.39
C HIS A 199 -5.99 1.76 -11.81
N LYS A 200 -4.98 2.18 -12.60
CA LYS A 200 -4.69 1.61 -13.93
C LYS A 200 -4.41 0.11 -13.90
N ARG A 201 -4.01 -0.43 -12.74
CA ARG A 201 -3.71 -1.86 -12.54
C ARG A 201 -4.86 -2.62 -11.88
N GLY A 202 -6.00 -1.96 -11.67
CA GLY A 202 -7.17 -2.55 -11.00
C GLY A 202 -7.01 -2.71 -9.49
N LEU A 203 -5.95 -2.14 -8.90
CA LEU A 203 -5.74 -2.13 -7.46
C LEU A 203 -6.48 -0.94 -6.85
N SER A 204 -7.15 -1.16 -5.72
CA SER A 204 -7.47 -0.02 -4.85
C SER A 204 -6.23 0.50 -4.16
N ILE A 205 -6.28 1.72 -3.62
CA ILE A 205 -5.14 2.34 -2.97
C ILE A 205 -5.50 3.03 -1.66
N GLY A 206 -4.74 2.71 -0.62
CA GLY A 206 -4.77 3.35 0.68
C GLY A 206 -3.68 4.41 0.82
N LEU A 207 -4.03 5.55 1.42
CA LEU A 207 -3.05 6.53 1.91
C LEU A 207 -2.60 6.10 3.30
N TRP A 208 -1.29 6.00 3.53
CA TRP A 208 -0.75 5.83 4.88
C TRP A 208 -0.27 7.19 5.43
N ASN A 209 -0.84 7.62 6.57
CA ASN A 209 -0.46 8.86 7.27
C ASN A 209 -0.63 10.10 6.38
N SER A 210 0.41 10.91 6.18
CA SER A 210 0.37 12.16 5.41
C SER A 210 -0.62 13.20 5.97
N ARG A 211 -0.63 13.39 7.31
CA ARG A 211 -1.61 14.19 8.07
C ARG A 211 -2.08 15.48 7.39
N SER A 212 -1.15 16.36 7.04
CA SER A 212 -1.44 17.67 6.43
C SER A 212 -1.97 17.59 5.00
N GLN A 213 -1.87 16.42 4.37
CA GLN A 213 -2.27 16.17 2.98
C GLN A 213 -3.48 15.24 2.88
N ILE A 214 -4.07 14.80 3.99
CA ILE A 214 -5.24 13.92 4.00
C ILE A 214 -6.39 14.55 3.20
N ALA A 215 -6.79 15.76 3.54
CA ALA A 215 -7.89 16.46 2.86
C ALA A 215 -7.66 16.65 1.35
N PRO A 216 -6.52 17.20 0.87
CA PRO A 216 -6.29 17.37 -0.57
C PRO A 216 -6.06 16.07 -1.35
N LEU A 217 -5.89 14.92 -0.69
CA LEU A 217 -5.70 13.61 -1.32
C LEU A 217 -6.92 12.68 -1.17
N ALA A 218 -7.89 13.03 -0.33
CA ALA A 218 -9.05 12.19 -0.04
C ALA A 218 -9.86 11.82 -1.30
N ASP A 219 -9.85 12.66 -2.33
CA ASP A 219 -10.51 12.40 -3.62
C ASP A 219 -9.83 11.28 -4.43
N SER A 220 -8.52 11.15 -4.30
CA SER A 220 -7.64 10.34 -5.15
C SER A 220 -7.45 8.92 -4.62
N TYR A 221 -7.56 8.72 -3.31
CA TYR A 221 -7.36 7.43 -2.63
C TYR A 221 -8.69 6.76 -2.27
N ASP A 222 -8.70 5.44 -2.14
CA ASP A 222 -9.90 4.66 -1.83
C ASP A 222 -10.18 4.54 -0.33
N PHE A 223 -9.12 4.56 0.48
CA PHE A 223 -9.18 4.51 1.94
C PHE A 223 -7.96 5.17 2.57
N ILE A 224 -7.99 5.36 3.89
CA ILE A 224 -6.84 5.84 4.66
C ILE A 224 -6.54 4.89 5.81
N LEU A 225 -5.25 4.66 6.07
CA LEU A 225 -4.77 4.03 7.30
C LEU A 225 -3.80 4.99 7.99
N VAL A 226 -4.05 5.30 9.25
CA VAL A 226 -3.18 6.16 10.06
C VAL A 226 -2.62 5.39 11.26
N SER A 227 -1.42 5.73 11.67
CA SER A 227 -0.76 5.11 12.83
C SER A 227 -0.42 6.15 13.89
N GLY A 228 -0.74 5.90 15.16
CA GLY A 228 -0.38 6.79 16.27
C GLY A 228 -1.18 8.09 16.34
N CYS A 229 -2.26 8.24 15.56
CA CYS A 229 -3.03 9.47 15.54
C CYS A 229 -3.67 9.79 16.89
N PHE A 230 -3.99 8.77 17.69
CA PHE A 230 -4.59 8.95 18.99
C PHE A 230 -3.54 9.42 19.97
N GLU A 231 -2.38 8.76 20.02
CA GLU A 231 -1.22 9.22 20.80
C GLU A 231 -0.93 10.70 20.55
N ASP A 232 -0.87 11.09 19.27
CA ASP A 232 -0.47 12.42 18.84
C ASP A 232 -1.64 13.43 18.70
N GLY A 233 -2.87 13.02 18.99
CA GLY A 233 -4.05 13.89 19.04
C GLY A 233 -4.53 14.44 17.68
N TRP A 234 -4.48 13.64 16.62
CA TRP A 234 -4.85 14.05 15.26
C TRP A 234 -5.73 13.04 14.49
N CYS A 235 -6.45 12.15 15.16
CA CYS A 235 -7.35 11.23 14.44
C CYS A 235 -8.51 11.93 13.70
N ASN A 236 -8.91 13.12 14.14
CA ASN A 236 -10.00 13.88 13.51
C ASN A 236 -9.72 14.24 12.05
N GLU A 237 -8.45 14.34 11.66
CA GLU A 237 -8.03 14.65 10.30
C GLU A 237 -8.46 13.57 9.30
N THR A 238 -8.68 12.33 9.75
CA THR A 238 -9.25 11.25 8.91
C THR A 238 -10.70 11.53 8.47
N GLY A 239 -11.38 12.48 9.12
CA GLY A 239 -12.74 12.90 8.79
C GLY A 239 -12.93 13.28 7.33
N ALA A 240 -11.89 13.77 6.65
CA ALA A 240 -11.97 14.09 5.22
C ALA A 240 -12.26 12.86 4.32
N PHE A 241 -11.82 11.66 4.72
CA PHE A 241 -12.20 10.43 4.01
C PHE A 241 -13.64 10.03 4.35
N ILE A 242 -14.01 10.11 5.63
CA ILE A 242 -15.33 9.71 6.13
C ILE A 242 -16.44 10.58 5.53
N GLU A 243 -16.22 11.89 5.44
CA GLU A 243 -17.16 12.85 4.81
C GLU A 243 -17.40 12.53 3.33
N MET A 244 -16.44 11.88 2.65
CA MET A 244 -16.58 11.38 1.28
C MET A 244 -17.15 9.96 1.20
N GLY A 245 -17.57 9.37 2.32
CA GLY A 245 -18.04 7.99 2.41
C GLY A 245 -16.95 6.95 2.24
N LYS A 246 -15.67 7.32 2.44
CA LYS A 246 -14.52 6.43 2.32
C LYS A 246 -14.07 5.91 3.69
N PRO A 247 -13.64 4.65 3.79
CA PRO A 247 -13.25 4.04 5.05
C PRO A 247 -11.93 4.61 5.59
N ALA A 248 -11.83 4.69 6.91
CA ALA A 248 -10.66 5.18 7.63
C ALA A 248 -10.28 4.19 8.75
N PHE A 249 -9.01 3.80 8.76
CA PHE A 249 -8.45 2.79 9.64
C PHE A 249 -7.39 3.38 10.55
N VAL A 250 -7.37 2.97 11.82
CA VAL A 250 -6.40 3.47 12.81
C VAL A 250 -5.63 2.31 13.42
N VAL A 251 -4.30 2.45 13.46
CA VAL A 251 -3.41 1.55 14.20
C VAL A 251 -2.79 2.32 15.36
N GLU A 252 -3.11 1.90 16.58
CA GLU A 252 -2.36 2.31 17.76
C GLU A 252 -1.39 1.22 18.19
N PHE A 253 -0.42 1.59 19.02
CA PHE A 253 0.62 0.68 19.48
C PHE A 253 0.45 0.37 20.96
N ALA A 254 0.60 -0.89 21.36
CA ALA A 254 0.53 -1.32 22.76
C ALA A 254 1.58 -0.64 23.65
N GLU A 255 2.63 -0.11 23.02
CA GLU A 255 3.70 0.69 23.63
C GLU A 255 3.34 2.19 23.76
N SER A 256 2.13 2.61 23.36
CA SER A 256 1.60 3.98 23.53
C SER A 256 1.46 4.36 25.00
N SER A 257 1.65 5.65 25.29
CA SER A 257 1.49 6.18 26.66
C SER A 257 0.03 6.43 27.06
N ARG A 258 -0.86 6.65 26.08
CA ARG A 258 -2.30 6.88 26.29
C ARG A 258 -3.12 5.61 26.54
N GLY A 259 -2.57 4.45 26.21
CA GLY A 259 -3.10 3.15 26.59
C GLY A 259 -4.33 2.67 25.79
N ASP A 260 -4.44 1.34 25.73
CA ASP A 260 -5.36 0.62 24.84
C ASP A 260 -6.86 0.91 25.07
N VAL A 261 -7.27 1.03 26.34
CA VAL A 261 -8.68 1.17 26.72
C VAL A 261 -9.23 2.53 26.28
N GLU A 262 -8.44 3.58 26.42
CA GLU A 262 -8.83 4.94 26.04
C GLU A 262 -9.02 5.02 24.52
N PHE A 263 -8.08 4.49 23.75
CA PHE A 263 -8.20 4.43 22.30
C PHE A 263 -9.41 3.60 21.85
N CYS A 264 -9.57 2.36 22.34
CA CYS A 264 -10.69 1.52 21.90
C CYS A 264 -12.07 2.16 22.19
N SER A 265 -12.19 2.93 23.27
CA SER A 265 -13.41 3.68 23.61
C SER A 265 -13.61 4.89 22.68
N ALA A 266 -12.54 5.64 22.42
CA ALA A 266 -12.58 6.83 21.57
C ALA A 266 -12.71 6.51 20.08
N ASN A 267 -12.17 5.38 19.60
CA ASN A 267 -12.10 5.06 18.17
C ASN A 267 -13.47 5.12 17.48
N GLN A 268 -14.52 4.67 18.16
CA GLN A 268 -15.88 4.71 17.61
C GLN A 268 -16.38 6.15 17.35
N THR A 269 -15.92 7.14 18.13
CA THR A 269 -16.36 8.53 17.97
C THR A 269 -15.73 9.20 16.75
N PHE A 270 -14.61 8.68 16.26
CA PHE A 270 -13.99 9.14 15.03
C PHE A 270 -14.61 8.53 13.77
N GLY A 271 -15.49 7.53 13.88
CA GLY A 271 -16.06 6.82 12.72
C GLY A 271 -15.05 5.92 12.00
N THR A 272 -14.02 5.47 12.71
CA THR A 272 -12.92 4.64 12.18
C THR A 272 -13.00 3.20 12.67
N MET A 273 -12.42 2.27 11.92
CA MET A 273 -12.12 0.93 12.43
C MET A 273 -10.68 0.90 12.96
N GLY A 274 -10.52 0.49 14.22
CA GLY A 274 -9.25 0.60 14.93
C GLY A 274 -8.65 -0.75 15.29
N ILE A 275 -7.32 -0.82 15.38
CA ILE A 275 -6.60 -1.95 15.97
C ILE A 275 -5.46 -1.46 16.86
N ILE A 276 -5.04 -2.33 17.77
CA ILE A 276 -3.82 -2.18 18.53
C ILE A 276 -2.85 -3.26 18.08
N LYS A 277 -1.61 -2.83 17.80
CA LYS A 277 -0.50 -3.68 17.39
C LYS A 277 0.68 -3.51 18.34
N ARG A 278 1.60 -4.46 18.35
CA ARG A 278 2.98 -4.20 18.82
C ARG A 278 3.75 -3.55 17.68
N ARG A 279 4.74 -2.71 17.99
CA ARG A 279 5.54 -2.02 16.95
C ARG A 279 6.28 -2.96 16.00
N ILE A 280 6.58 -4.18 16.44
CA ILE A 280 7.19 -5.22 15.60
C ILE A 280 6.25 -5.71 14.49
N LEU A 281 4.95 -5.42 14.56
CA LEU A 281 3.94 -5.81 13.57
C LEU A 281 3.96 -7.31 13.26
N ASP A 282 4.02 -8.13 14.31
CA ASP A 282 3.84 -9.56 14.20
C ASP A 282 2.37 -9.96 14.31
N GLY A 283 2.08 -11.25 14.47
CA GLY A 283 0.73 -11.77 14.60
C GLY A 283 -0.07 -11.31 15.83
N TRP A 284 0.44 -10.47 16.73
CA TRP A 284 -0.34 -9.96 17.87
C TRP A 284 -1.33 -8.87 17.43
N LEU A 285 -2.59 -8.97 17.87
CA LEU A 285 -3.65 -8.06 17.46
C LEU A 285 -4.68 -7.90 18.59
N ARG A 286 -5.16 -6.67 18.78
CA ARG A 286 -6.44 -6.38 19.44
C ARG A 286 -7.30 -5.50 18.54
N LEU A 287 -8.55 -5.89 18.33
CA LEU A 287 -9.52 -5.07 17.59
C LEU A 287 -10.10 -3.98 18.50
N CYS A 288 -10.40 -2.81 17.93
CA CYS A 288 -11.10 -1.70 18.55
C CYS A 288 -12.27 -1.25 17.66
N PRO A 289 -13.54 -1.49 18.04
CA PRO A 289 -13.95 -2.11 19.29
C PRO A 289 -13.53 -3.58 19.41
N PRO A 290 -13.40 -4.10 20.64
CA PRO A 290 -13.25 -5.53 20.84
C PRO A 290 -14.46 -6.27 20.23
N PRO A 291 -14.28 -7.49 19.70
CA PRO A 291 -15.40 -8.26 19.18
C PRO A 291 -16.44 -8.49 20.27
N ASP A 292 -17.72 -8.49 19.88
CA ASP A 292 -18.82 -8.77 20.80
C ASP A 292 -18.58 -10.09 21.53
N ILE A 293 -18.61 -10.04 22.86
CA ILE A 293 -18.51 -11.21 23.72
C ILE A 293 -19.90 -11.83 23.80
N ASN A 294 -20.25 -12.67 22.81
CA ASN A 294 -21.46 -13.51 22.87
C ASN A 294 -21.21 -14.73 23.76
#